data_AF-A0A917QFH3-F1
#
_entry.id   AF-A0A917QFH3-F1
#
_cell.length_a   1.000
_cell.length_b   1.000
_cell.length_c   1.000
_cell.angle_alpha   90.00
_cell.angle_beta   90.00
_cell.angle_gamma   90.00
#
_symmetry.space_group_name_H-M   'P 1'
#
loop_
_entity.id
_entity.type
_entity.pdbx_description
1 polymer ?
#
loop_
_entity_poly.entity_id
_entity_poly.type
_entity_poly.pdbx_seq_one_letter_code
_entity_poly.pdbx_strand_id
1 'polypeptide(L)' 'MEYRRELARETGGSIYAFELLTEAEAAQLVAMFRTARQNEKDGLASAITAAITAMPAPLRRITRRLLFGVES' A
#
# COMPACT_ATOMS: atom_id res chain seq x y z
N MET A 1 -21.91 6.63 -10.42
CA MET A 1 -22.02 5.83 -9.18
C MET A 1 -20.83 4.89 -9.00
N GLU A 2 -19.94 4.78 -9.99
CA GLU A 2 -18.88 3.78 -10.01
C GLU A 2 -17.71 4.15 -9.10
N TYR A 3 -17.28 5.41 -9.13
CA TYR A 3 -16.13 5.87 -8.35
C TYR A 3 -16.43 5.93 -6.86
N ARG A 4 -17.68 6.18 -6.44
CA ARG A 4 -18.08 6.07 -5.03
C ARG A 4 -17.97 4.63 -4.51
N ARG A 5 -18.39 3.65 -5.32
CA ARG A 5 -18.24 2.22 -4.98
C ARG A 5 -16.78 1.78 -5.00
N GLU A 6 -15.98 2.32 -5.91
CA GLU A 6 -14.55 2.10 -5.97
C GLU A 6 -13.85 2.67 -4.73
N LEU A 7 -14.19 3.90 -4.31
CA LEU A 7 -13.69 4.51 -3.10
C LEU A 7 -14.02 3.68 -1.85
N ALA A 8 -15.25 3.16 -1.77
CA ALA A 8 -15.65 2.24 -0.70
C ALA A 8 -14.81 0.96 -0.68
N ARG A 9 -14.47 0.39 -1.84
CA ARG A 9 -13.60 -0.79 -1.93
C ARG A 9 -12.17 -0.49 -1.50
N GLU A 10 -11.63 0.66 -1.91
CA GLU A 10 -10.26 1.06 -1.58
C GLU A 10 -10.10 1.40 -0.09
N THR A 11 -11.11 2.01 0.53
CA THR A 11 -11.07 2.49 1.93
C THR A 11 -11.60 1.49 2.96
N GLY A 12 -12.05 0.31 2.54
CA GLY A 12 -12.48 -0.77 3.44
C GLY A 12 -13.96 -0.71 3.87
N GLY A 13 -14.78 0.08 3.18
CA GLY A 13 -16.21 0.14 3.41
C GLY A 13 -16.84 1.44 2.88
N SER A 14 -18.15 1.42 2.65
CA SER A 14 -18.87 2.66 2.33
C SER A 14 -19.17 3.44 3.61
N ILE A 15 -18.97 4.75 3.58
CA ILE A 15 -19.40 5.67 4.64
C ILE A 15 -20.37 6.70 4.07
N TYR A 16 -21.24 7.22 4.93
CA TYR A 16 -22.27 8.19 4.52
C TYR A 16 -21.71 9.42 3.79
N ALA A 17 -20.51 9.86 4.17
CA ALA A 17 -19.84 10.98 3.51
C ALA A 17 -19.59 10.75 2.01
N PHE A 18 -19.47 9.51 1.54
CA PHE A 18 -19.28 9.21 0.12
C PHE A 18 -20.52 9.51 -0.72
N GLU A 19 -21.72 9.47 -0.14
CA GLU A 19 -22.95 9.81 -0.85
C GLU A 19 -23.10 11.31 -1.14
N LEU A 20 -22.34 12.14 -0.42
CA LEU A 20 -22.29 13.59 -0.64
C LEU A 20 -21.35 13.98 -1.77
N LEU A 21 -20.54 13.05 -2.27
CA LEU A 21 -19.57 13.32 -3.32
C LEU A 21 -20.21 13.22 -4.71
N THR A 22 -19.83 14.14 -5.57
CA THR A 22 -19.97 13.96 -7.02
C THR A 22 -19.05 12.83 -7.50
N GLU A 23 -19.33 12.28 -8.68
CA GLU A 23 -18.45 11.25 -9.26
C GLU A 23 -17.05 11.76 -9.57
N ALA A 24 -16.92 13.03 -9.93
CA ALA A 24 -15.63 13.66 -10.20
C ALA A 24 -14.78 13.75 -8.93
N GLU A 25 -15.37 14.17 -7.81
CA GLU A 25 -14.69 14.23 -6.51
C GLU A 25 -14.33 12.82 -6.02
N ALA A 26 -15.23 11.84 -6.18
CA ALA A 26 -14.94 10.45 -5.85
C ALA A 26 -13.77 9.89 -6.69
N ALA A 27 -13.70 10.20 -7.98
CA ALA A 27 -12.60 9.78 -8.85
C ALA A 27 -11.25 10.38 -8.40
N GLN A 28 -11.24 11.66 -8.02
CA GLN A 28 -10.05 12.32 -7.49
C GLN A 28 -9.58 11.68 -6.18
N LEU A 29 -10.51 11.37 -5.26
CA LEU A 29 -10.18 10.71 -4.00
C LEU A 29 -9.65 9.29 -4.22
N VAL A 30 -10.20 8.53 -5.17
CA VAL A 30 -9.67 7.22 -5.56
C VAL A 30 -8.23 7.34 -6.04
N ALA A 31 -7.93 8.29 -6.92
CA ALA A 31 -6.58 8.51 -7.43
C ALA A 31 -5.60 8.91 -6.30
N MET A 32 -6.02 9.79 -5.39
CA MET A 32 -5.24 10.21 -4.25
C MET A 32 -4.95 9.04 -3.31
N PHE A 33 -5.96 8.23 -2.99
CA PHE A 33 -5.81 7.07 -2.11
C PHE A 33 -4.88 6.02 -2.70
N ARG A 34 -5.00 5.73 -4.01
CA ARG A 34 -4.09 4.81 -4.71
C ARG A 34 -2.65 5.28 -4.66
N THR A 35 -2.42 6.56 -4.90
CA THR A 35 -1.09 7.16 -4.80
C THR A 35 -0.53 7.03 -3.39
N ALA A 36 -1.33 7.36 -2.37
CA ALA A 36 -0.92 7.24 -0.97
C ALA A 36 -0.57 5.79 -0.59
N ARG A 37 -1.40 4.83 -1.01
CA ARG A 37 -1.19 3.40 -0.75
C ARG A 37 0.06 2.86 -1.46
N GLN A 38 0.36 3.35 -2.66
CA GLN A 38 1.58 2.99 -3.37
C GLN A 38 2.81 3.54 -2.64
N ASN A 39 2.78 4.81 -2.24
CA ASN A 39 3.85 5.44 -1.46
C ASN A 39 4.12 4.71 -0.15
N GLU A 40 3.07 4.25 0.54
CA GLU A 40 3.19 3.45 1.77
C GLU A 40 3.89 2.11 1.52
N LYS A 41 3.50 1.39 0.46
CA LYS A 41 4.16 0.12 0.06
C LYS A 41 5.64 0.33 -0.26
N ASP A 42 5.95 1.38 -1.01
CA ASP A 42 7.33 1.69 -1.40
C ASP A 42 8.17 2.09 -0.18
N GLY A 43 7.60 2.89 0.73
CA GLY A 43 8.23 3.24 2.00
C GLY A 43 8.51 2.02 2.88
N LEU A 44 7.53 1.12 3.00
CA LEU A 44 7.69 -0.12 3.76
C LEU A 44 8.75 -1.05 3.14
N ALA A 45 8.74 -1.22 1.81
CA ALA A 45 9.74 -2.02 1.12
C ALA A 45 11.15 -1.45 1.30
N SER A 46 11.30 -0.13 1.25
CA SER A 46 12.56 0.57 1.53
C SER A 46 13.03 0.35 2.97
N ALA A 47 12.13 0.49 3.94
CA ALA A 47 12.44 0.27 5.36
C ALA A 47 12.88 -1.17 5.65
N ILE A 48 12.18 -2.16 5.08
CA ILE A 48 12.55 -3.58 5.20
C ILE A 48 13.92 -3.82 4.56
N THR A 49 14.16 -3.26 3.38
CA THR A 49 15.45 -3.40 2.69
C THR A 49 16.58 -2.82 3.54
N ALA A 50 16.41 -1.63 4.09
CA ALA A 50 17.38 -0.97 4.97
C ALA A 50 17.65 -1.79 6.25
N ALA A 51 16.61 -2.35 6.87
CA ALA A 51 16.75 -3.21 8.04
C ALA A 51 17.57 -4.47 7.71
N ILE A 52 17.32 -5.11 6.56
CA ILE A 52 18.04 -6.31 6.13
C ILE A 52 19.50 -5.99 5.79
N THR A 53 19.77 -4.87 5.10
CA THR A 53 21.15 -4.51 4.72
C THR A 53 22.01 -4.20 5.94
N ALA A 54 21.42 -3.60 6.98
CA ALA A 54 22.09 -3.34 8.26
C ALA A 54 22.49 -4.62 9.03
N MET A 55 21.86 -5.77 8.76
CA MET A 55 22.22 -7.02 9.43
C MET A 55 23.59 -7.56 8.97
N PRO A 56 24.42 -8.11 9.88
CA PRO A 56 25.62 -8.84 9.50
C PRO A 56 25.28 -10.17 8.80
N ALA A 57 26.24 -10.73 8.06
CA ALA A 57 26.13 -12.11 7.58
C ALA A 57 26.30 -13.10 8.75
N PRO A 58 25.60 -14.24 8.79
CA PRO A 58 24.69 -14.80 7.77
C PRO A 58 23.22 -14.35 7.91
N LEU A 59 22.87 -13.62 8.98
CA LEU A 59 21.49 -13.23 9.33
C LEU A 59 20.78 -12.53 8.17
N ARG A 60 21.48 -11.63 7.46
CA ARG A 60 20.98 -10.98 6.24
C ARG A 60 20.38 -11.97 5.23
N ARG A 61 21.05 -13.10 4.97
CA ARG A 61 20.64 -14.09 3.97
C ARG A 61 19.43 -14.89 4.45
N ILE A 62 19.45 -15.29 5.72
CA ILE A 62 18.34 -16.02 6.35
C ILE A 62 17.07 -15.16 6.35
N THR A 63 17.18 -13.90 6.77
CA THR A 63 16.05 -12.96 6.80
C THR A 63 15.47 -12.70 5.41
N ARG A 64 16.29 -12.54 4.36
CA ARG A 64 15.78 -12.41 2.98
C ARG A 64 15.02 -13.66 2.52
N ARG A 65 15.54 -14.85 2.82
CA ARG A 65 14.87 -16.11 2.44
C ARG A 65 13.52 -16.25 3.14
N LEU A 66 13.45 -15.90 4.42
CA LEU A 66 12.24 -16.03 5.23
C LEU A 66 11.16 -15.02 4.83
N LEU A 67 11.54 -13.77 4.54
CA LEU A 67 10.59 -12.70 4.18
C LEU A 67 10.17 -12.71 2.71
N PHE A 68 11.03 -13.17 1.80
CA PHE A 68 10.81 -13.02 0.35
C PHE A 68 10.88 -14.34 -0.44
N GLY A 69 11.15 -15.49 0.19
CA GLY A 69 11.18 -16.78 -0.47
C GLY A 69 12.28 -16.96 -1.53
N VAL A 70 13.25 -16.04 -1.61
CA VAL A 70 14.30 -16.08 -2.63
C VAL A 70 15.29 -17.21 -2.30
N GLU A 71 15.25 -18.29 -3.07
CA GLU A 71 16.37 -19.24 -3.14
C GLU A 71 17.53 -18.58 -3.86
N SER A 72 18.73 -18.67 -3.25
CA SER A 72 19.95 -18.04 -3.77
C SER A 72 20.39 -18.67 -5.09
#